data_AF-A0A8J3W0J0-F1
#
_entry.id   AF-A0A8J3W0J0-F1
#
_cell.length_a   1.000
_cell.length_b   1.000
_cell.length_c   1.000
_cell.angle_alpha   90.00
_cell.angle_beta   90.00
_cell.angle_gamma   90.00
#
_symmetry.space_group_name_H-M   'P 1'
#
loop_
_entity.id
_entity.type
_entity.pdbx_description
1 polymer ?
#
loop_
_entity_poly.entity_id
_entity_poly.type
_entity_poly.pdbx_seq_one_letter_code
_entity_poly.pdbx_strand_id
1 'polypeptide(L)'
;MTMPKQDLDTIRAFQGLEDGRSPVRLQAALAVGTTPDPRFIDKLIERCAVEPDFYVRDMLTWALTRHSASMTVPKLIDELRSARVQARSQALHTLVQDRRPASMAGDHAGASDRRRRRGGAERLASSGHTCARR
;
A
#
# COMPACT_ATOMS: atom_id res chain seq x y z
N MET A 1 -10.34 10.89 28.55
CA MET A 1 -10.06 9.49 28.17
C MET A 1 -8.91 9.50 27.18
N THR A 2 -7.74 8.96 27.54
CA THR A 2 -6.56 8.93 26.67
C THR A 2 -6.64 7.69 25.79
N MET A 3 -6.84 7.85 24.49
CA MET A 3 -6.76 6.70 23.58
C MET A 3 -5.32 6.15 23.57
N PRO A 4 -5.12 4.84 23.70
CA PRO A 4 -3.79 4.26 23.65
C PRO A 4 -3.15 4.53 22.28
N LYS A 5 -1.87 4.91 22.27
CA LYS A 5 -1.13 5.32 21.06
C LYS A 5 -1.25 4.33 19.89
N GLN A 6 -1.35 3.04 20.21
CA GLN A 6 -1.53 1.95 19.26
C GLN A 6 -2.83 2.10 18.44
N ASP A 7 -3.94 2.51 19.07
CA ASP A 7 -5.24 2.62 18.40
C ASP A 7 -5.27 3.79 17.41
N LEU A 8 -4.56 4.88 17.74
CA LEU A 8 -4.37 6.02 16.84
C LEU A 8 -3.48 5.67 15.65
N ASP A 9 -2.41 4.92 15.89
CA ASP A 9 -1.52 4.43 14.83
C ASP A 9 -2.28 3.47 13.89
N THR A 10 -3.18 2.64 14.46
CA THR A 10 -4.09 1.77 13.70
C THR A 10 -5.07 2.57 12.83
N ILE A 11 -5.76 3.57 13.40
CA ILE A 11 -6.70 4.43 12.67
C ILE A 11 -6.00 5.15 11.51
N ARG A 12 -4.78 5.66 11.72
CA ARG A 12 -4.00 6.32 10.67
C ARG A 12 -3.60 5.37 9.55
N ALA A 13 -3.24 4.13 9.88
CA ALA A 13 -2.92 3.12 8.87
C ALA A 13 -4.15 2.77 8.02
N PHE A 14 -5.33 2.63 8.63
CA PHE A 14 -6.59 2.44 7.90
C PHE A 14 -6.87 3.59 6.94
N GLN A 15 -6.80 4.83 7.42
CA GLN A 15 -7.00 6.01 6.59
C GLN A 15 -5.97 6.09 5.45
N GLY A 16 -4.72 5.74 5.72
CA GLY A 16 -3.65 5.73 4.72
C GLY A 16 -3.87 4.72 3.59
N LEU A 17 -4.49 3.57 3.87
CA LEU A 17 -4.85 2.57 2.85
C LEU A 17 -5.98 3.06 1.92
N GLU A 18 -6.78 4.03 2.36
CA GLU A 18 -7.89 4.61 1.60
C GLU A 18 -7.53 5.93 0.90
N ASP A 19 -6.35 6.49 1.15
CA ASP A 19 -5.91 7.75 0.56
C ASP A 19 -5.88 7.65 -0.97
N GLY A 20 -6.28 8.72 -1.66
CA GLY A 20 -6.28 8.80 -3.13
C GLY A 20 -4.87 8.70 -3.75
N ARG A 21 -3.81 8.98 -2.99
CA ARG A 21 -2.42 9.00 -3.45
C ARG A 21 -1.76 7.63 -3.28
N SER A 22 -1.30 7.03 -4.37
CA SER A 22 -0.58 5.73 -4.36
C SER A 22 0.61 5.68 -3.38
N PRO A 23 1.45 6.72 -3.24
CA PRO A 23 2.57 6.70 -2.30
C PRO A 23 2.13 6.56 -0.83
N VAL A 24 0.97 7.11 -0.48
CA VAL A 24 0.45 7.04 0.90
C VAL A 24 -0.08 5.65 1.19
N ARG A 25 -0.82 5.04 0.24
CA ARG A 25 -1.28 3.66 0.35
C ARG A 25 -0.12 2.67 0.47
N LEU A 26 0.96 2.90 -0.28
CA LEU A 26 2.18 2.10 -0.19
C LEU A 26 2.81 2.17 1.21
N GLN A 27 2.95 3.38 1.76
CA GLN A 27 3.49 3.59 3.10
C GLN A 27 2.62 2.99 4.19
N ALA A 28 1.29 3.09 4.04
CA ALA A 28 0.34 2.46 4.96
C ALA A 28 0.46 0.92 4.90
N ALA A 29 0.52 0.33 3.71
CA ALA A 29 0.72 -1.11 3.54
C ALA A 29 2.05 -1.58 4.15
N LEU A 30 3.13 -0.79 3.97
CA LEU A 30 4.43 -1.05 4.61
C LEU A 30 4.31 -1.06 6.14
N ALA A 31 3.70 -0.02 6.73
CA ALA A 31 3.52 0.08 8.17
C ALA A 31 2.72 -1.10 8.74
N VAL A 32 1.63 -1.48 8.07
CA VAL A 32 0.80 -2.64 8.45
C VAL A 32 1.57 -3.95 8.34
N GLY A 33 2.38 -4.13 7.30
CA GLY A 33 3.21 -5.32 7.18
C GLY A 33 4.31 -5.37 8.24
N THR A 34 4.94 -4.24 8.58
CA THR A 34 5.98 -4.17 9.62
C THR A 34 5.43 -4.49 11.00
N THR A 35 4.20 -4.09 11.31
CA THR A 35 3.50 -4.39 12.56
C THR A 35 2.20 -5.15 12.25
N PRO A 36 2.28 -6.48 11.99
CA PRO A 36 1.12 -7.25 11.57
C PRO A 36 0.11 -7.33 12.71
N ASP A 37 -1.07 -6.74 12.47
CA ASP A 37 -2.23 -6.79 13.36
C ASP A 37 -3.39 -7.45 12.59
N PRO A 38 -3.97 -8.55 13.09
CA PRO A 38 -5.09 -9.24 12.46
C PRO A 38 -6.26 -8.34 12.04
N ARG A 39 -6.45 -7.18 12.69
CA ARG A 39 -7.48 -6.20 12.35
C ARG A 39 -7.35 -5.66 10.92
N PHE A 40 -6.16 -5.67 10.34
CA PHE A 40 -5.93 -5.16 8.99
C PHE A 40 -6.19 -6.18 7.88
N ILE A 41 -6.32 -7.47 8.20
CA ILE A 41 -6.41 -8.54 7.19
C ILE A 41 -7.56 -8.26 6.21
N ASP A 42 -8.74 -7.95 6.73
CA ASP A 42 -9.91 -7.65 5.90
C ASP A 42 -9.68 -6.47 4.97
N LYS A 43 -9.13 -5.38 5.51
CA LYS A 43 -8.89 -4.17 4.72
C LYS A 43 -7.81 -4.37 3.66
N LEU A 44 -6.77 -5.12 3.96
CA LEU A 44 -5.73 -5.45 3.00
C LEU A 44 -6.30 -6.28 1.84
N ILE A 45 -7.18 -7.25 2.13
CA ILE A 45 -7.83 -8.09 1.11
C ILE A 45 -8.76 -7.24 0.22
N GLU A 46 -9.64 -6.45 0.83
CA GLU A 46 -10.53 -5.52 0.11
C GLU A 46 -9.72 -4.58 -0.80
N ARG A 47 -8.62 -4.04 -0.29
CA ARG A 47 -7.79 -3.11 -1.05
C ARG A 47 -7.04 -3.81 -2.18
N CYS A 48 -6.50 -5.01 -1.94
CA CYS A 48 -5.89 -5.86 -2.96
C CYS A 48 -6.81 -6.10 -4.16
N ALA A 49 -8.12 -6.28 -3.91
CA ALA A 49 -9.12 -6.54 -4.94
C ALA A 49 -9.37 -5.36 -5.89
N VAL A 50 -9.18 -4.11 -5.43
CA VAL A 50 -9.54 -2.89 -6.17
C VAL A 50 -8.35 -2.00 -6.55
N GLU A 51 -7.19 -2.23 -5.97
CA GLU A 51 -6.04 -1.32 -6.10
C GLU A 51 -5.50 -1.29 -7.55
N PRO A 52 -5.45 -0.11 -8.20
CA PRO A 52 -5.00 -0.01 -9.59
C PRO A 52 -3.46 -0.05 -9.73
N ASP A 53 -2.72 0.38 -8.71
CA ASP A 53 -1.26 0.47 -8.75
C ASP A 53 -0.60 -0.89 -8.47
N PHE A 54 0.22 -1.37 -9.40
CA PHE A 54 0.92 -2.65 -9.27
C PHE A 54 1.86 -2.71 -8.07
N TYR A 55 2.60 -1.64 -7.79
CA TYR A 55 3.53 -1.60 -6.66
C TYR A 55 2.80 -1.61 -5.32
N VAL A 56 1.65 -0.95 -5.25
CA VAL A 56 0.81 -0.98 -4.05
C VAL A 56 0.20 -2.36 -3.86
N ARG A 57 -0.28 -3.02 -4.93
CA ARG A 57 -0.78 -4.42 -4.85
C ARG A 57 0.28 -5.40 -4.36
N ASP A 58 1.49 -5.30 -4.88
CA ASP A 58 2.61 -6.15 -4.44
C ASP A 58 2.90 -5.93 -2.95
N MET A 59 2.92 -4.67 -2.50
CA MET A 59 3.12 -4.35 -1.10
C MET A 59 1.99 -4.82 -0.18
N LEU A 60 0.74 -4.71 -0.61
CA LEU A 60 -0.42 -5.23 0.12
C LEU A 60 -0.34 -6.76 0.25
N THR A 61 0.14 -7.44 -0.80
CA THR A 61 0.37 -8.89 -0.79
C THR A 61 1.49 -9.27 0.17
N TRP A 62 2.61 -8.54 0.14
CA TRP A 62 3.68 -8.70 1.13
C TRP A 62 3.20 -8.47 2.56
N ALA A 63 2.34 -7.46 2.80
CA ALA A 63 1.78 -7.24 4.12
C ALA A 63 0.89 -8.42 4.56
N LEU A 64 0.10 -8.99 3.65
CA LEU A 64 -0.75 -10.16 3.92
C LEU A 64 0.05 -11.41 4.28
N THR A 65 1.18 -11.69 3.62
CA THR A 65 2.02 -12.87 3.92
C THR A 65 2.71 -12.79 5.28
N ARG A 66 2.74 -11.61 5.91
CA ARG A 66 3.23 -11.44 7.29
C ARG A 66 2.18 -11.74 8.36
N HIS A 67 0.92 -11.87 7.97
CA HIS A 67 -0.16 -12.29 8.86
C HIS A 67 -0.26 -13.82 8.88
N SER A 68 -0.88 -14.37 9.93
CA SER A 68 -1.03 -15.82 10.05
C SER A 68 -1.89 -16.39 8.90
N ALA A 69 -1.35 -17.37 8.18
CA ALA A 69 -2.04 -18.06 7.08
C ALA A 69 -3.40 -18.63 7.49
N SER A 70 -3.57 -19.04 8.76
CA SER A 70 -4.84 -19.56 9.29
C SER A 70 -5.97 -18.54 9.23
N MET A 71 -5.65 -17.24 9.28
CA MET A 71 -6.62 -16.14 9.25
C MET A 71 -6.79 -15.56 7.84
N THR A 72 -5.74 -15.57 7.01
CA THR A 72 -5.75 -14.99 5.67
C THR A 72 -6.31 -15.95 4.62
N VAL A 73 -5.95 -17.23 4.67
CA VAL A 73 -6.33 -18.24 3.66
C VAL A 73 -7.85 -18.39 3.51
N PRO A 74 -8.66 -18.50 4.59
CA PRO A 74 -10.11 -18.61 4.45
C PRO A 74 -10.73 -17.40 3.73
N LYS A 75 -10.21 -16.19 4.00
CA LYS A 75 -10.69 -14.95 3.39
C LYS A 75 -10.26 -14.82 1.93
N LEU A 76 -9.04 -15.24 1.59
CA LEU A 76 -8.57 -15.30 0.20
C LEU A 76 -9.37 -16.32 -0.63
N ILE A 77 -9.79 -17.44 -0.04
CA ILE A 77 -10.67 -18.42 -0.69
C ILE A 77 -12.04 -17.80 -1.00
N ASP A 78 -12.56 -16.94 -0.12
CA ASP A 78 -13.82 -16.23 -0.38
C ASP A 78 -13.67 -15.25 -1.56
N GLU A 79 -12.55 -14.53 -1.65
CA GLU A 79 -12.26 -13.63 -2.79
C GLU A 79 -12.15 -14.36 -4.13
N LEU A 80 -11.81 -15.65 -4.16
CA LEU A 80 -11.86 -16.44 -5.39
C LEU A 80 -13.29 -16.59 -5.95
N ARG A 81 -14.32 -16.41 -5.12
CA ARG A 81 -15.74 -16.41 -5.51
C ARG A 81 -16.22 -15.03 -5.93
N SER A 82 -15.38 -14.01 -5.83
CA SER A 82 -15.72 -12.63 -6.20
C SER A 82 -16.06 -12.52 -7.68
N ALA A 83 -17.05 -11.67 -7.99
CA ALA A 83 -17.41 -11.34 -9.36
C ALA A 83 -16.29 -10.56 -10.09
N ARG A 84 -15.34 -9.97 -9.33
CA ARG A 84 -14.24 -9.18 -9.87
C ARG A 84 -13.08 -10.07 -10.31
N VAL A 85 -12.78 -10.05 -11.61
CA VAL A 85 -11.64 -10.78 -12.20
C VAL A 85 -10.32 -10.46 -11.50
N GLN A 86 -10.09 -9.18 -11.18
CA GLN A 86 -8.88 -8.73 -10.47
C GLN A 86 -8.77 -9.33 -9.07
N ALA A 87 -9.87 -9.37 -8.31
CA ALA A 87 -9.90 -9.96 -6.97
C ALA A 87 -9.51 -11.44 -7.01
N ARG A 88 -10.07 -12.20 -7.97
CA ARG A 88 -9.74 -13.61 -8.16
C ARG A 88 -8.27 -13.82 -8.52
N SER A 89 -7.74 -13.05 -9.48
CA SER A 89 -6.34 -13.15 -9.89
C SER A 89 -5.38 -12.82 -8.74
N GLN A 90 -5.71 -11.79 -7.95
CA GLN A 90 -4.90 -11.38 -6.80
C GLN A 90 -4.94 -12.41 -5.67
N ALA A 91 -6.12 -12.96 -5.35
CA ALA A 91 -6.27 -14.01 -4.37
C ALA A 91 -5.49 -15.27 -4.78
N LEU A 92 -5.58 -15.68 -6.04
CA LEU A 92 -4.82 -16.81 -6.57
C LEU A 92 -3.31 -16.56 -6.49
N HIS A 93 -2.85 -15.37 -6.88
CA HIS A 93 -1.44 -14.99 -6.79
C HIS A 93 -0.92 -15.10 -5.35
N THR A 94 -1.67 -14.55 -4.40
CA THR A 94 -1.33 -14.57 -2.97
C THR A 94 -1.29 -16.00 -2.43
N LEU A 95 -2.26 -16.85 -2.76
CA LEU A 95 -2.31 -18.25 -2.33
C LEU A 95 -1.15 -19.10 -2.89
N VAL A 96 -0.73 -18.83 -4.13
CA VAL A 96 0.45 -19.49 -4.73
C VAL A 96 1.74 -19.02 -4.05
N GLN A 97 1.83 -17.74 -3.70
CA GLN A 97 2.99 -17.15 -3.02
C GLN A 97 3.13 -17.65 -1.58
N ASP A 98 2.02 -17.76 -0.83
CA ASP A 98 2.02 -18.24 0.57
C ASP A 98 2.44 -19.73 0.66
N ARG A 99 2.15 -20.52 -0.39
CA ARG A 99 2.67 -21.89 -0.55
C ARG A 99 4.19 -21.97 -0.79
N ARG A 100 4.88 -20.85 -1.05
CA ARG A 100 6.34 -20.77 -1.22
C ARG A 100 6.95 -19.70 -0.30
N PRO A 101 7.04 -19.93 1.01
CA PRO A 101 7.74 -19.00 1.89
C PRO A 101 9.25 -19.23 1.75
N ALA A 102 9.97 -18.38 1.00
CA ALA A 102 11.42 -18.19 1.22
C ALA A 102 12.14 -17.13 0.35
N SER A 103 11.64 -16.69 -0.82
CA SER A 103 12.57 -16.06 -1.80
C SER A 103 12.53 -14.53 -1.95
N MET A 104 11.57 -13.81 -1.37
CA MET A 104 11.40 -12.35 -1.59
C MET A 104 11.53 -11.52 -0.31
N ALA A 105 12.32 -12.01 0.66
CA ALA A 105 12.73 -11.22 1.82
C ALA A 105 13.99 -10.40 1.46
N GLY A 106 13.82 -9.37 0.65
CA GLY A 106 14.90 -8.47 0.24
C GLY A 106 14.40 -7.03 0.09
N ASP A 107 14.40 -6.31 1.22
CA ASP A 107 14.60 -4.86 1.29
C ASP A 107 13.76 -3.95 0.37
N HIS A 108 12.43 -3.95 0.55
CA HIS A 108 11.59 -2.88 -0.02
C HIS A 108 11.60 -1.56 0.79
N ALA A 109 12.27 -1.53 1.94
CA ALA A 109 12.45 -0.32 2.75
C ALA A 109 13.20 0.82 2.00
N GLY A 110 13.92 0.51 0.91
CA GLY A 110 14.69 1.51 0.13
C GLY A 110 13.96 2.17 -1.05
N ALA A 111 12.75 1.74 -1.42
CA ALA A 111 12.16 2.15 -2.71
C ALA A 111 11.40 3.49 -2.71
N SER A 112 11.11 4.08 -1.54
CA SER A 112 10.27 5.28 -1.46
C SER A 112 11.01 6.60 -1.71
N ASP A 113 12.35 6.60 -1.77
CA ASP A 113 13.12 7.86 -1.88
C ASP A 113 13.40 8.30 -3.34
N ARG A 114 13.26 7.40 -4.34
CA ARG A 114 13.61 7.73 -5.75
C ARG A 114 12.54 8.52 -6.51
N ARG A 115 11.30 8.63 -6.02
CA ARG A 115 10.19 9.31 -6.73
C ARG A 115 10.01 10.78 -6.35
N ARG A 116 10.91 11.39 -5.56
CA ARG A 116 10.83 12.81 -5.18
C ARG A 116 11.59 13.78 -6.09
N ARG A 117 12.33 13.29 -7.11
CA ARG A 117 13.12 14.14 -8.04
C ARG A 117 12.56 14.33 -9.45
N ARG A 118 11.38 13.77 -9.76
CA ARG A 118 10.76 13.90 -11.10
C ARG A 118 9.33 14.44 -10.98
N GLY A 119 9.21 15.73 -10.66
CA GLY A 119 7.92 16.41 -10.58
C GLY A 119 8.03 17.73 -9.84
N GLY A 120 8.61 18.75 -10.47
CA GLY A 120 8.64 20.09 -9.89
C GLY A 120 9.70 21.02 -10.49
N ALA A 121 9.60 21.32 -11.79
CA ALA A 121 10.17 22.53 -12.37
C ALA A 121 9.63 22.77 -13.79
N GLU A 122 8.31 22.90 -13.93
CA GLU A 122 7.73 23.50 -15.14
C GLU A 122 6.71 24.59 -14.75
N ARG A 123 7.12 25.82 -15.09
CA ARG A 123 6.31 26.99 -15.48
C ARG A 123 5.48 27.72 -14.42
N LEU A 124 6.00 28.90 -14.01
CA LEU A 124 5.36 30.22 -14.17
C LEU A 124 6.51 31.19 -14.54
N ALA A 125 6.75 31.59 -15.79
CA ALA A 125 5.99 32.52 -16.64
C ALA A 125 5.74 33.91 -16.03
N SER A 126 6.58 34.86 -16.48
CA SER A 126 6.30 36.26 -16.84
C SER A 126 5.55 37.21 -15.90
N SER A 127 6.29 38.21 -15.42
CA SER A 127 5.96 39.66 -15.39
C SER A 127 7.19 40.37 -14.79
N GLY A 128 7.82 41.43 -15.30
CA GLY A 128 7.50 42.43 -16.31
C GLY A 128 8.12 43.75 -15.79
N HIS A 129 8.99 44.39 -16.58
CA HIS A 129 9.51 45.77 -16.42
C HIS A 129 10.43 46.02 -15.18
N THR A 130 11.49 46.84 -15.17
CA THR A 130 11.72 48.11 -15.88
C THR A 130 13.22 48.49 -15.86
N CYS A 131 13.68 49.12 -16.94
CA CYS A 131 14.71 50.16 -17.08
C CYS A 131 15.53 50.61 -15.84
N ALA A 132 16.86 50.65 -15.96
CA ALA A 132 17.65 51.89 -15.93
C ALA A 132 19.16 51.63 -16.13
N ARG A 133 19.67 52.14 -17.26
CA ARG A 133 21.05 52.55 -17.47
C ARG A 133 21.44 53.64 -16.45
N ARG A 134 22.64 53.56 -15.87
CA ARG A 134 23.58 54.68 -15.86
C ARG A 134 25.01 54.21 -15.61
#